data_AF-A0A9D6WTI6-F1
#
_entry.id   AF-A0A9D6WTI6-F1
#
_cell.length_a   1.000
_cell.length_b   1.000
_cell.length_c   1.000
_cell.angle_alpha   90.00
_cell.angle_beta   90.00
_cell.angle_gamma   90.00
#
_symmetry.space_group_name_H-M   'P 1'
#
loop_
_entity.id
_entity.type
_entity.pdbx_description
1 polymer ?
#
loop_
_entity_poly.entity_id
_entity_poly.type
_entity_poly.pdbx_seq_one_letter_code
_entity_poly.pdbx_strand_id
1 'polypeptide(L)'
;MILTPTQLAQLIAQARRDAPNETWGIIGGKDNRALEIYPMKNVHAKTETRYVADPQELLQVLREIEDEKQWDILAIYHSHPATQPYPSPTDIAEAHYPDSV
;
A
#
# COMPACT_ATOMS: atom_id res chain seq x y z
N MET A 1 8.11 11.20 -1.94
CA MET A 1 8.82 9.91 -1.80
C MET A 1 9.65 9.62 -3.03
N ILE A 2 10.81 8.97 -2.87
CA ILE A 2 11.69 8.50 -3.94
C ILE A 2 11.70 6.97 -3.93
N LEU A 3 11.38 6.35 -5.08
CA LEU A 3 11.46 4.91 -5.31
C LEU A 3 12.65 4.59 -6.22
N THR A 4 13.29 3.46 -5.98
CA THR A 4 14.24 2.87 -6.93
C THR A 4 13.51 2.16 -8.08
N PRO A 5 14.14 1.93 -9.24
CA PRO A 5 13.56 1.12 -10.31
C PRO A 5 13.15 -0.28 -9.86
N THR A 6 13.90 -0.88 -8.93
CA THR A 6 13.60 -2.20 -8.35
C THR A 6 12.32 -2.16 -7.52
N GLN A 7 12.15 -1.15 -6.65
CA GLN A 7 10.93 -1.00 -5.85
C GLN A 7 9.71 -0.72 -6.72
N LEU A 8 9.85 0.11 -7.76
CA LEU A 8 8.79 0.32 -8.74
C LEU A 8 8.40 -0.99 -9.45
N ALA A 9 9.38 -1.79 -9.85
CA ALA A 9 9.13 -3.10 -10.46
C ALA A 9 8.45 -4.08 -9.50
N GLN A 10 8.78 -4.04 -8.20
CA GLN A 10 8.10 -4.84 -7.17
C GLN A 10 6.62 -4.49 -7.06
N LEU A 11 6.28 -3.19 -7.01
CA LEU A 11 4.89 -2.72 -6.97
C LEU A 11 4.10 -3.19 -8.19
N ILE A 12 4.67 -3.02 -9.40
CA ILE A 12 4.04 -3.46 -10.65
C ILE A 12 3.88 -4.99 -10.70
N ALA A 13 4.88 -5.74 -10.24
CA ALA A 13 4.83 -7.20 -10.22
C ALA A 13 3.77 -7.72 -9.26
N GLN A 14 3.56 -7.06 -8.11
CA GLN A 14 2.47 -7.37 -7.19
C GLN A 14 1.12 -7.09 -7.83
N ALA A 15 0.91 -5.88 -8.38
CA ALA A 15 -0.33 -5.51 -9.06
C ALA A 15 -0.73 -6.49 -10.16
N ARG A 16 0.25 -7.00 -10.93
CA ARG A 16 0.01 -8.00 -11.98
C ARG A 16 -0.32 -9.39 -11.44
N ARG A 17 0.24 -9.78 -10.29
CA ARG A 17 -0.05 -11.07 -9.66
C ARG A 17 -1.45 -11.10 -9.03
N ASP A 18 -1.84 -10.00 -8.39
CA ASP A 18 -3.09 -10.00 -7.61
C ASP A 18 -4.31 -9.78 -8.53
N ALA A 19 -4.11 -9.23 -9.73
CA ALA A 19 -5.13 -9.09 -10.76
C ALA A 19 -5.88 -10.43 -10.97
N PRO A 20 -7.23 -10.43 -10.98
CA PRO A 20 -8.13 -9.28 -11.11
C PRO A 20 -8.45 -8.51 -9.81
N ASN A 21 -7.85 -8.89 -8.68
CA ASN A 21 -8.05 -8.20 -7.40
C ASN A 21 -7.17 -6.95 -7.28
N GLU A 22 -7.63 -5.98 -6.49
CA GLU A 22 -6.81 -4.86 -6.03
C GLU A 22 -5.71 -5.36 -5.11
N THR A 23 -4.49 -5.03 -5.49
CA THR A 23 -3.32 -5.05 -4.63
C THR A 23 -3.40 -3.89 -3.67
N TRP A 24 -2.88 -4.05 -2.46
CA TRP A 24 -2.52 -2.92 -1.62
C TRP A 24 -1.28 -3.21 -0.76
N GLY A 25 -0.73 -2.18 -0.15
CA GLY A 25 0.38 -2.30 0.78
C GLY A 25 0.90 -0.97 1.32
N ILE A 26 1.97 -1.07 2.11
CA ILE A 26 2.62 0.06 2.80
C ILE A 26 4.06 0.22 2.28
N ILE A 27 4.53 1.46 2.16
CA ILE A 27 5.92 1.76 1.85
C ILE A 27 6.56 2.40 3.08
N GLY A 28 7.51 1.68 3.68
CA GLY A 28 8.32 2.16 4.79
C GLY A 28 9.62 2.77 4.29
N GLY A 29 10.10 3.82 4.94
CA GLY A 29 11.38 4.42 4.58
C GLY A 29 11.79 5.59 5.46
N LYS A 30 12.85 6.28 5.05
CA LYS A 30 13.41 7.38 5.83
C LYS A 30 13.89 8.49 4.90
N ASP A 31 13.82 9.73 5.36
CA ASP A 31 14.25 10.91 4.60
C ASP A 31 13.61 10.96 3.20
N ASN A 32 12.32 10.65 3.13
CA ASN A 32 11.52 10.62 1.90
C ASN A 32 12.01 9.58 0.87
N ARG A 33 12.83 8.60 1.27
CA ARG A 33 13.31 7.50 0.42
C ARG A 33 12.70 6.18 0.89
N ALA A 34 12.04 5.49 -0.04
CA ALA A 34 11.53 4.15 0.23
C ALA A 34 12.70 3.20 0.54
N LEU A 35 12.59 2.47 1.65
CA LEU A 35 13.56 1.44 2.03
C LEU A 35 12.96 0.07 1.82
N GLU A 36 11.67 -0.10 2.09
CA GLU A 36 10.99 -1.38 1.99
C GLU A 36 9.54 -1.24 1.53
N ILE A 37 9.09 -2.24 0.77
CA ILE A 37 7.71 -2.39 0.32
C ILE A 37 7.11 -3.53 1.13
N TYR A 38 5.95 -3.28 1.76
CA TYR A 38 5.19 -4.23 2.54
C TYR A 38 3.90 -4.58 1.80
N PRO A 39 3.91 -5.63 0.96
CA PRO A 39 2.71 -6.22 0.38
C PRO A 39 1.76 -6.65 1.50
N MET A 40 0.50 -6.26 1.40
CA MET A 40 -0.50 -6.62 2.41
C MET A 40 -1.59 -7.49 1.79
N LYS A 41 -2.20 -8.36 2.61
CA LYS A 41 -3.32 -9.17 2.15
C LYS A 41 -4.60 -8.34 2.09
N ASN A 42 -5.30 -8.38 0.96
CA ASN A 42 -6.65 -7.80 0.86
C ASN A 42 -7.68 -8.76 1.47
N VAL A 43 -8.29 -8.39 2.59
CA VAL A 43 -9.30 -9.23 3.28
C VAL A 43 -10.75 -8.80 2.98
N HIS A 44 -10.94 -7.81 2.09
CA HIS A 44 -12.28 -7.35 1.74
C HIS A 44 -13.05 -8.40 0.93
N ALA A 45 -14.38 -8.48 1.09
CA ALA A 45 -15.19 -9.47 0.36
C ALA A 45 -15.29 -9.16 -1.16
N LYS A 46 -15.11 -7.91 -1.55
CA LYS A 46 -15.09 -7.42 -2.94
C LYS A 46 -13.70 -6.90 -3.29
N THR A 47 -12.73 -7.80 -3.33
CA THR A 47 -11.31 -7.50 -3.55
C THR A 47 -11.01 -6.84 -4.89
N GLU A 48 -11.91 -6.90 -5.88
CA GLU A 48 -11.73 -6.32 -7.23
C GLU A 48 -11.85 -4.79 -7.30
N THR A 49 -12.41 -4.15 -6.26
CA THR A 49 -12.75 -2.70 -6.27
C THR A 49 -12.51 -2.00 -4.93
N ARG A 50 -12.05 -2.75 -3.92
CA ARG A 50 -11.78 -2.26 -2.58
C ARG A 50 -10.69 -3.08 -1.94
N TYR A 51 -9.91 -2.43 -1.08
CA TYR A 51 -8.98 -3.09 -0.19
C TYR A 51 -9.32 -2.81 1.27
N VAL A 52 -9.12 -3.82 2.11
CA VAL A 52 -9.18 -3.69 3.57
C VAL A 52 -8.02 -4.44 4.17
N ALA A 53 -7.43 -3.83 5.19
CA ALA A 53 -6.36 -4.43 5.96
C ALA A 53 -6.84 -5.52 6.89
N ASP A 54 -6.06 -6.61 7.00
CA ASP A 54 -6.10 -7.41 8.21
C ASP A 54 -5.55 -6.57 9.38
N PRO A 55 -6.31 -6.33 10.46
CA PRO A 55 -5.86 -5.45 11.54
C PRO A 55 -4.61 -5.95 12.26
N GLN A 56 -4.39 -7.27 12.31
CA GLN A 56 -3.21 -7.86 12.97
C GLN A 56 -1.97 -7.69 12.09
N GLU A 57 -2.09 -7.96 10.79
CA GLU A 57 -1.02 -7.74 9.81
C GLU A 57 -0.62 -6.26 9.79
N LEU A 58 -1.61 -5.36 9.77
CA LEU A 58 -1.38 -3.92 9.78
C LEU A 58 -0.62 -3.50 11.03
N LEU A 59 -1.08 -3.89 12.22
CA LEU A 59 -0.42 -3.54 13.47
C LEU A 59 1.03 -4.06 13.52
N GLN A 60 1.28 -5.27 12.99
CA GLN A 60 2.61 -5.84 12.94
C GLN A 60 3.55 -5.00 12.06
N VAL A 61 3.12 -4.64 10.85
CA VAL A 61 3.91 -3.83 9.92
C VAL A 61 4.17 -2.43 10.48
N LEU A 62 3.17 -1.80 11.10
CA LEU A 62 3.34 -0.49 11.73
C LEU A 62 4.41 -0.52 12.83
N ARG A 63 4.36 -1.52 13.71
CA ARG A 63 5.37 -1.70 14.76
C ARG A 63 6.76 -1.98 14.20
N GLU A 64 6.86 -2.77 13.15
CA GLU A 64 8.14 -3.04 12.50
C GLU A 64 8.75 -1.76 11.93
N ILE A 65 7.95 -0.95 11.23
CA ILE A 65 8.40 0.32 10.62
C ILE A 65 8.81 1.32 11.71
N GLU A 66 7.91 1.58 12.67
CA GLU A 66 8.09 2.65 13.66
C GLU A 66 8.99 2.23 14.82
N ASP A 67 8.69 1.12 15.50
CA ASP A 67 9.36 0.71 16.74
C ASP A 67 10.71 0.04 16.45
N GLU A 68 10.76 -0.90 15.51
CA GLU A 68 11.95 -1.72 15.28
C GLU A 68 12.95 -1.03 14.35
N LYS A 69 12.46 -0.44 13.25
CA LYS A 69 13.31 0.15 12.21
C LYS A 69 13.51 1.65 12.36
N GLN A 70 12.70 2.33 13.17
CA GLN A 70 12.76 3.79 13.34
C GLN A 70 12.65 4.52 12.00
N TRP A 71 11.72 4.05 11.16
CA TRP A 71 11.37 4.57 9.84
C TRP A 71 9.99 5.22 9.87
N ASP A 72 9.69 5.98 8.82
CA ASP A 72 8.41 6.59 8.57
C ASP A 72 7.59 5.73 7.60
N ILE A 73 6.27 5.79 7.75
CA ILE A 73 5.32 5.33 6.73
C ILE A 73 5.27 6.41 5.64
N LEU A 74 5.86 6.12 4.48
CA LEU A 74 5.98 7.09 3.40
C LEU A 74 4.76 7.13 2.49
N ALA A 75 4.08 5.99 2.31
CA ALA A 75 2.89 5.91 1.48
C ALA A 75 2.08 4.63 1.76
N ILE A 76 0.78 4.72 1.49
CA ILE A 76 -0.09 3.57 1.23
C ILE A 76 -0.27 3.50 -0.29
N TYR A 77 -0.23 2.30 -0.86
CA TYR A 77 -0.48 2.10 -2.29
C TYR A 77 -1.53 1.04 -2.51
N HIS A 78 -2.28 1.19 -3.61
CA HIS A 78 -3.16 0.15 -4.13
C HIS A 78 -3.19 0.18 -5.67
N SER A 79 -3.73 -0.88 -6.28
CA SER A 79 -3.90 -0.97 -7.73
C SER A 79 -5.37 -0.83 -8.12
N HIS A 80 -5.61 -0.27 -9.31
CA HIS A 80 -6.91 -0.30 -9.98
C HIS A 80 -6.80 -1.25 -11.18
N PRO A 81 -7.24 -2.52 -11.08
CA PRO A 81 -7.05 -3.52 -12.14
C PRO A 81 -7.80 -3.21 -13.44
N ALA A 82 -8.97 -2.58 -13.33
CA ALA A 82 -9.89 -2.35 -14.44
C ALA A 82 -10.12 -0.87 -14.79
N THR A 83 -9.60 0.06 -13.99
CA THR A 83 -9.86 1.50 -14.12
C THR A 83 -8.56 2.28 -14.13
N GLN A 84 -8.63 3.58 -14.45
CA GLN A 84 -7.46 4.44 -14.44
C GLN A 84 -6.92 4.63 -13.02
N PRO A 85 -5.60 4.85 -12.85
CA PRO A 85 -4.96 5.06 -11.55
C PRO A 85 -5.20 6.49 -11.03
N TYR A 86 -6.46 6.85 -10.83
CA TYR A 86 -6.89 8.08 -10.17
C TYR A 86 -7.72 7.70 -8.94
N PRO A 87 -7.57 8.41 -7.80
CA PRO A 87 -8.37 8.16 -6.61
C PRO A 87 -9.87 8.21 -6.94
N SER A 88 -10.57 7.12 -6.64
CA SER A 88 -12.02 7.06 -6.73
C SER A 88 -12.66 7.82 -5.55
N PRO A 89 -13.96 8.18 -5.63
CA PRO A 89 -14.66 8.75 -4.48
C PRO A 89 -14.60 7.88 -3.22
N THR A 90 -14.51 6.54 -3.38
CA THR A 90 -14.35 5.60 -2.27
C THR A 90 -12.97 5.72 -1.65
N ASP A 91 -11.91 5.79 -2.45
CA ASP A 91 -10.53 5.92 -1.96
C ASP A 91 -10.35 7.20 -1.15
N ILE A 92 -10.95 8.30 -1.61
CA ILE A 92 -10.91 9.59 -0.90
C ILE A 92 -11.66 9.51 0.43
N ALA A 93 -12.81 8.83 0.46
CA ALA A 93 -13.62 8.69 1.67
C ALA A 93 -13.01 7.72 2.70
N GLU A 94 -12.26 6.71 2.25
CA GLU A 94 -11.67 5.66 3.07
C GLU A 94 -10.17 5.91 3.37
N ALA A 95 -9.64 7.07 2.98
CA ALA A 95 -8.31 7.56 3.34
C ALA A 95 -8.25 7.96 4.83
N HIS A 96 -8.00 6.99 5.69
CA HIS A 96 -7.94 7.19 7.15
C HIS A 96 -6.58 7.68 7.65
N TYR A 97 -5.54 7.73 6.80
CA TYR A 97 -4.26 8.32 7.13
C TYR A 97 -4.23 9.80 6.70
N PRO A 98 -3.76 10.71 7.58
CA PRO A 98 -3.49 12.09 7.18
C PRO A 98 -2.56 12.12 5.96
N ASP A 99 -2.86 12.98 4.99
CA ASP A 99 -2.07 13.18 3.76
C ASP A 99 -2.02 12.00 2.76
N SER A 100 -2.91 11.01 2.87
CA SER A 100 -2.94 9.83 1.99
C SER A 100 -3.82 9.94 0.73
N VAL A 101 -4.13 11.17 0.26
CA VAL A 101 -4.93 11.44 -0.97
C VAL A 101 -4.24 12.48 -1.83
#